data_AF-A0A7W4JBQ2-F1
#
_entry.id   AF-A0A7W4JBQ2-F1
#
_cell.length_a   1.000
_cell.length_b   1.000
_cell.length_c   1.000
_cell.angle_alpha   90.00
_cell.angle_beta   90.00
_cell.angle_gamma   90.00
#
_symmetry.space_group_name_H-M   'P 1'
#
loop_
_entity.id
_entity.type
_entity.pdbx_description
1 polymer ?
#
loop_
_entity_poly.entity_id
_entity_poly.type
_entity_poly.pdbx_seq_one_letter_code
_entity_poly.pdbx_strand_id
1 'polypeptide(L)'
;MIRRPLLARLFTPLRLALLPTSMVLTFPAVGAEAVTTAFGPLEAAQPLTARGLAERIRQDGAPEVARRLTRDREWARVRRAVAAGWENWIALLPDLMPAADPAMGRSLQVALRRALPRNPRAVLSILDPKNSNQLGGRTICAPAAEPASWRPRALTAIRAVHDIHLVDQGADCMRALEEQS
;
A
#
# COMPACT_ATOMS: atom_id res chain seq x y z
N MET A 1 -34.92 -13.90 30.64
CA MET A 1 -35.63 -15.10 30.12
C MET A 1 -35.24 -15.26 28.65
N ILE A 2 -34.15 -15.96 28.34
CA ILE A 2 -34.07 -17.39 27.99
C ILE A 2 -34.87 -17.73 26.73
N ARG A 3 -34.17 -17.93 25.60
CA ARG A 3 -34.07 -19.20 24.86
C ARG A 3 -33.28 -19.02 23.55
N ARG A 4 -32.00 -19.40 23.57
CA ARG A 4 -31.42 -20.24 22.50
C ARG A 4 -31.90 -21.68 22.81
N PRO A 5 -32.16 -22.57 21.84
CA PRO A 5 -31.03 -23.21 21.16
C PRO A 5 -31.28 -23.86 19.77
N LEU A 6 -30.14 -24.16 19.14
CA LEU A 6 -29.75 -25.40 18.45
C LEU A 6 -30.72 -26.08 17.48
N LEU A 7 -30.13 -26.46 16.35
CA LEU A 7 -30.15 -27.78 15.69
C LEU A 7 -30.27 -27.52 14.19
N ALA A 8 -29.59 -28.21 13.29
CA ALA A 8 -28.63 -29.29 13.36
C ALA A 8 -28.45 -29.74 11.91
N ARG A 9 -27.31 -30.40 11.64
CA ARG A 9 -27.23 -31.58 10.76
C ARG A 9 -27.46 -31.26 9.26
N LEU A 10 -26.93 -31.97 8.29
CA LEU A 10 -26.14 -33.18 8.12
C LEU A 10 -25.56 -33.01 6.70
N PHE A 11 -24.31 -33.40 6.45
CA PHE A 11 -23.98 -34.54 5.58
C PHE A 11 -24.98 -34.79 4.44
N THR A 12 -24.53 -34.92 3.19
CA THR A 12 -24.25 -36.20 2.48
C THR A 12 -23.83 -35.87 1.00
N PRO A 13 -23.51 -36.83 0.10
CA PRO A 13 -22.15 -37.14 -0.29
C PRO A 13 -21.82 -36.94 -1.79
N LEU A 14 -20.51 -37.07 -2.05
CA LEU A 14 -19.87 -37.47 -3.30
C LEU A 14 -20.66 -38.57 -4.05
N ARG A 15 -20.94 -38.35 -5.34
CA ARG A 15 -21.27 -39.43 -6.29
C ARG A 15 -20.31 -39.39 -7.47
N LEU A 16 -19.46 -40.42 -7.49
CA LEU A 16 -18.70 -40.91 -8.64
C LEU A 16 -19.69 -41.63 -9.59
N ALA A 17 -19.65 -41.31 -10.89
CA ALA A 17 -20.18 -42.17 -11.97
C ALA A 17 -19.54 -41.69 -13.29
N LEU A 18 -18.54 -42.42 -13.80
CA LEU A 18 -18.66 -43.42 -14.88
C LEU A 18 -18.80 -42.78 -16.27
N LEU A 19 -17.69 -42.81 -17.01
CA LEU A 19 -17.57 -42.73 -18.47
C LEU A 19 -18.52 -43.74 -19.13
N PRO A 20 -18.97 -43.49 -20.39
CA PRO A 20 -18.24 -44.15 -21.49
C PRO A 20 -18.27 -43.44 -22.86
N THR A 21 -17.45 -44.02 -23.73
CA THR A 21 -17.65 -44.21 -25.19
C THR A 21 -17.35 -43.06 -26.14
N SER A 22 -16.13 -43.17 -26.68
CA SER A 22 -15.68 -42.85 -28.03
C SER A 22 -16.78 -42.85 -29.10
N MET A 23 -16.83 -41.79 -29.88
CA MET A 23 -17.32 -41.83 -31.26
C MET A 23 -16.43 -40.92 -32.10
N VAL A 24 -15.54 -41.55 -32.86
CA VAL A 24 -14.67 -40.89 -33.84
C VAL A 24 -15.48 -40.70 -35.11
N LEU A 25 -15.74 -39.46 -35.49
CA LEU A 25 -16.27 -39.10 -36.80
C LEU A 25 -15.15 -38.42 -37.60
N THR A 26 -14.73 -39.10 -38.65
CA THR A 26 -13.74 -38.65 -39.63
C THR A 26 -14.43 -37.74 -40.65
N PHE A 27 -14.03 -36.47 -40.72
CA PHE A 27 -14.40 -35.55 -41.80
C PHE A 27 -13.14 -35.12 -42.55
N PRO A 28 -13.09 -35.17 -43.90
CA PRO A 28 -12.06 -34.50 -44.68
C PRO A 28 -12.56 -33.07 -44.96
N ALA A 29 -12.04 -32.09 -44.22
CA ALA A 29 -12.30 -30.68 -44.49
C ALA A 29 -11.00 -29.99 -44.93
N VAL A 30 -10.97 -29.67 -46.22
CA VAL A 30 -10.35 -28.49 -46.87
C VAL A 30 -9.29 -27.76 -46.04
N GLY A 31 -8.06 -27.75 -46.56
CA GLY A 31 -6.96 -26.92 -46.05
C GLY A 31 -7.32 -25.45 -46.07
N ALA A 32 -7.67 -24.92 -44.91
CA ALA A 32 -7.63 -23.51 -44.60
C ALA A 32 -6.30 -23.26 -43.88
N GLU A 33 -5.43 -22.45 -44.48
CA GLU A 33 -4.21 -21.97 -43.83
C GLU A 33 -4.62 -21.07 -42.67
N ALA A 34 -4.67 -21.65 -41.47
CA ALA A 34 -4.86 -20.93 -40.23
C ALA A 34 -3.58 -20.16 -39.92
N VAL A 35 -3.58 -18.86 -40.23
CA VAL A 35 -2.63 -17.89 -39.67
C VAL A 35 -2.75 -17.99 -38.16
N THR A 36 -1.84 -18.76 -37.56
CA THR A 36 -1.76 -18.94 -36.13
C THR A 36 -1.17 -17.66 -35.57
N THR A 37 -2.03 -16.71 -35.23
CA THR A 37 -1.63 -15.60 -34.36
C THR A 37 -1.35 -16.19 -32.99
N ALA A 38 -0.08 -16.53 -32.76
CA ALA A 38 0.42 -16.94 -31.46
C ALA A 38 0.35 -15.72 -30.52
N PHE A 39 -0.83 -15.47 -29.95
CA PHE A 39 -0.95 -14.66 -28.75
C PHE A 39 -0.34 -15.50 -27.61
N GLY A 40 0.96 -15.30 -27.38
CA GLY A 40 1.63 -15.83 -26.20
C GLY A 40 0.88 -15.42 -24.93
N PRO A 41 0.93 -16.24 -23.87
CA PRO A 41 0.22 -15.93 -22.64
C PRO A 41 0.69 -14.56 -22.14
N LEU A 42 -0.25 -13.63 -22.06
CA LEU A 42 -0.07 -12.36 -21.36
C LEU A 42 0.19 -12.72 -19.90
N GLU A 43 1.46 -12.73 -19.50
CA GLU A 43 1.83 -12.86 -18.10
C GLU A 43 1.27 -11.64 -17.38
N ALA A 44 0.16 -11.85 -16.66
CA ALA A 44 -0.49 -10.80 -15.92
C ALA A 44 0.50 -10.28 -14.88
N ALA A 45 1.01 -9.07 -15.10
CA ALA A 45 1.90 -8.41 -14.16
C ALA A 45 1.23 -8.42 -12.79
N GLN A 46 1.79 -9.18 -11.85
CA GLN A 46 1.19 -9.29 -10.53
C GLN A 46 1.15 -7.91 -9.87
N PRO A 47 0.02 -7.54 -9.24
CA PRO A 47 -0.14 -6.23 -8.66
C PRO A 47 0.91 -5.99 -7.56
N LEU A 48 1.68 -4.91 -7.66
CA LEU A 48 2.66 -4.49 -6.64
C LEU A 48 2.03 -4.40 -5.24
N THR A 49 2.45 -5.27 -4.32
CA THR A 49 2.01 -5.26 -2.92
C THR A 49 3.09 -4.66 -2.02
N ALA A 50 2.70 -4.12 -0.86
CA ALA A 50 3.66 -3.65 0.15
C ALA A 50 4.63 -4.74 0.58
N ARG A 51 4.12 -5.96 0.83
CA ARG A 51 4.95 -7.12 1.19
C ARG A 51 5.94 -7.48 0.09
N GLY A 52 5.49 -7.53 -1.17
CA GLY A 52 6.37 -7.83 -2.30
C GLY A 52 7.37 -6.71 -2.59
N LEU A 53 7.06 -5.47 -2.22
CA LEU A 53 8.01 -4.36 -2.30
C LEU A 53 9.03 -4.42 -1.16
N ALA A 54 8.60 -4.72 0.07
CA ALA A 54 9.47 -4.93 1.22
C ALA A 54 10.47 -6.06 0.98
N GLU A 55 10.01 -7.18 0.41
CA GLU A 55 10.89 -8.30 0.04
C GLU A 55 11.94 -7.87 -0.99
N ARG A 56 11.52 -7.13 -2.03
CA ARG A 56 12.45 -6.58 -3.02
C ARG A 56 13.46 -5.61 -2.39
N ILE A 57 13.04 -4.78 -1.43
CA ILE A 57 13.97 -3.88 -0.72
C ILE A 57 15.01 -4.69 0.06
N ARG A 58 14.61 -5.79 0.71
CA ARG A 58 15.54 -6.68 1.41
C ARG A 58 16.51 -7.39 0.48
N GLN A 59 16.03 -7.85 -0.68
CA GLN A 59 16.82 -8.63 -1.63
C GLN A 59 17.74 -7.76 -2.50
N ASP A 60 17.18 -6.70 -3.10
CA ASP A 60 17.84 -5.88 -4.12
C ASP A 60 18.37 -4.55 -3.56
N GLY A 61 17.93 -4.15 -2.35
CA GLY A 61 18.23 -2.85 -1.76
C GLY A 61 17.31 -1.73 -2.24
N ALA A 62 17.09 -0.74 -1.37
CA ALA A 62 16.18 0.39 -1.66
C ALA A 62 16.55 1.21 -2.92
N PRO A 63 17.85 1.50 -3.22
CA PRO A 63 18.21 2.24 -4.44
C PRO A 63 17.82 1.52 -5.73
N GLU A 64 18.02 0.20 -5.81
CA GLU A 64 17.64 -0.56 -6.99
C GLU A 64 16.12 -0.61 -7.13
N VAL A 65 15.41 -0.90 -6.05
CA VAL A 65 13.95 -0.90 -6.04
C VAL A 65 13.38 0.46 -6.47
N ALA A 66 13.94 1.57 -5.99
CA ALA A 66 13.54 2.91 -6.40
C ALA A 66 13.72 3.13 -7.91
N ARG A 67 14.83 2.68 -8.51
CA ARG A 67 15.05 2.72 -9.96
C ARG A 67 13.99 1.91 -10.71
N ARG A 68 13.65 0.71 -10.23
CA ARG A 68 12.60 -0.12 -10.83
C ARG A 68 11.24 0.56 -10.75
N LEU A 69 10.87 1.11 -9.59
CA LEU A 69 9.62 1.86 -9.41
C LEU A 69 9.50 3.05 -10.38
N THR A 70 10.62 3.73 -10.67
CA THR A 70 10.66 4.81 -11.66
C THR A 70 10.46 4.29 -13.08
N ARG A 71 11.26 3.29 -13.48
CA ARG A 71 11.18 2.68 -14.82
C ARG A 71 9.78 2.11 -15.11
N ASP A 72 9.22 1.43 -14.12
CA ASP A 72 7.95 0.71 -14.22
C ASP A 72 6.75 1.63 -13.90
N ARG A 73 7.00 2.92 -13.58
CA ARG A 73 6.00 3.96 -13.23
C ARG A 73 5.10 3.62 -12.04
N GLU A 74 5.57 2.79 -11.13
CA GLU A 74 4.82 2.27 -9.98
C GLU A 74 4.80 3.22 -8.77
N TRP A 75 5.60 4.30 -8.77
CA TRP A 75 5.57 5.31 -7.71
C TRP A 75 4.18 5.90 -7.46
N ALA A 76 3.34 6.03 -8.49
CA ALA A 76 1.98 6.51 -8.36
C ALA A 76 1.15 5.63 -7.42
N ARG A 77 1.39 4.31 -7.44
CA ARG A 77 0.73 3.36 -6.55
C ARG A 77 1.21 3.49 -5.11
N VAL A 78 2.53 3.56 -4.90
CA VAL A 78 3.15 3.81 -3.59
C VAL A 78 2.55 5.07 -2.97
N ARG A 79 2.56 6.18 -3.71
CA ARG A 79 2.02 7.47 -3.26
C ARG A 79 0.55 7.41 -2.88
N ARG A 80 -0.29 6.74 -3.68
CA ARG A 80 -1.72 6.58 -3.39
C ARG A 80 -1.95 5.76 -2.12
N ALA A 81 -1.22 4.67 -1.95
CA ALA A 81 -1.30 3.81 -0.77
C ALA A 81 -0.88 4.56 0.51
N VAL A 82 0.22 5.31 0.45
CA VAL A 82 0.68 6.17 1.55
C VAL A 82 -0.40 7.21 1.87
N ALA A 83 -0.88 7.97 0.89
CA ALA A 83 -1.90 8.98 1.11
C ALA A 83 -3.21 8.40 1.68
N ALA A 84 -3.53 7.14 1.38
CA ALA A 84 -4.67 6.42 1.94
C ALA A 84 -4.49 6.03 3.42
N GLY A 85 -3.29 6.18 3.99
CA GLY A 85 -3.00 5.81 5.37
C GLY A 85 -2.66 4.33 5.56
N TRP A 86 -2.25 3.63 4.49
CA TRP A 86 -1.94 2.20 4.59
C TRP A 86 -0.59 1.97 5.27
N GLU A 87 -0.65 1.48 6.51
CA GLU A 87 0.50 1.32 7.42
C GLU A 87 1.68 0.57 6.78
N ASN A 88 1.42 -0.59 6.16
CA ASN A 88 2.47 -1.39 5.52
C ASN A 88 3.20 -0.68 4.37
N TRP A 89 2.59 0.35 3.77
CA TRP A 89 3.25 1.15 2.74
C TRP A 89 3.99 2.34 3.34
N ILE A 90 3.44 2.94 4.39
CA ILE A 90 4.08 4.02 5.15
C ILE A 90 5.39 3.52 5.77
N ALA A 91 5.39 2.31 6.32
CA ALA A 91 6.56 1.67 6.93
C ALA A 91 7.76 1.49 5.97
N LEU A 92 7.55 1.55 4.65
CA LEU A 92 8.63 1.43 3.65
C LEU A 92 9.32 2.75 3.33
N LEU A 93 8.75 3.87 3.77
CA LEU A 93 9.25 5.20 3.39
C LEU A 93 10.62 5.56 3.96
N PRO A 94 11.00 5.16 5.19
CA PRO A 94 12.36 5.39 5.67
C PRO A 94 13.43 4.84 4.73
N ASP A 95 13.18 3.69 4.09
CA ASP A 95 14.10 3.09 3.12
C ASP A 95 13.99 3.74 1.74
N LEU A 96 12.76 4.01 1.28
CA LEU A 96 12.50 4.47 -0.08
C LEU A 96 12.79 5.96 -0.29
N MET A 97 12.58 6.81 0.71
CA MET A 97 12.73 8.26 0.56
C MET A 97 14.17 8.71 0.27
N PRO A 98 15.20 8.18 0.94
CA PRO A 98 16.59 8.51 0.61
C PRO A 98 17.00 8.08 -0.81
N ALA A 99 16.37 7.03 -1.34
CA ALA A 99 16.60 6.49 -2.67
C ALA A 99 15.75 7.15 -3.77
N ALA A 100 14.72 7.91 -3.40
CA ALA A 100 13.84 8.59 -4.32
C ALA A 100 14.48 9.87 -4.86
N ASP A 101 14.14 10.25 -6.09
CA ASP A 101 14.52 11.56 -6.60
C ASP A 101 13.85 12.69 -5.77
N PRO A 102 14.40 13.92 -5.78
CA PRO A 102 13.87 15.01 -4.95
C PRO A 102 12.42 15.41 -5.24
N ALA A 103 11.91 15.20 -6.47
CA ALA A 103 10.52 15.47 -6.79
C ALA A 103 9.60 14.39 -6.21
N MET A 104 10.00 13.13 -6.31
CA MET A 104 9.29 12.01 -5.71
C MET A 104 9.31 12.08 -4.17
N GLY A 105 10.44 12.40 -3.55
CA GLY A 105 10.54 12.61 -2.10
C GLY A 105 9.53 13.65 -1.59
N ARG A 106 9.46 14.81 -2.26
CA ARG A 106 8.42 15.84 -1.97
C ARG A 106 7.00 15.31 -2.18
N SER A 107 6.78 14.51 -3.23
CA SER A 107 5.48 13.90 -3.50
C SER A 107 5.04 12.93 -2.39
N LEU A 108 5.98 12.18 -1.81
CA LEU A 108 5.76 11.28 -0.68
C LEU A 108 5.50 12.04 0.62
N GLN A 109 6.18 13.16 0.85
CA GLN A 109 5.87 14.06 1.99
C GLN A 109 4.43 14.59 1.92
N VAL A 110 3.97 15.00 0.72
CA VAL A 110 2.56 15.39 0.51
C VAL A 110 1.61 14.23 0.79
N ALA A 111 1.97 13.01 0.38
CA ALA A 111 1.16 11.83 0.69
C ALA A 111 1.10 11.57 2.21
N LEU A 112 2.21 11.71 2.94
CA LEU A 112 2.25 11.57 4.39
C LEU A 112 1.39 12.60 5.12
N ARG A 113 1.41 13.86 4.69
CA ARG A 113 0.52 14.91 5.22
C ARG A 113 -0.96 14.54 5.09
N ARG A 114 -1.34 13.95 3.95
CA ARG A 114 -2.71 13.46 3.72
C ARG A 114 -3.04 12.22 4.56
N ALA A 115 -2.04 11.40 4.84
CA ALA A 115 -2.16 10.20 5.67
C ALA A 115 -2.31 10.53 7.15
N LEU A 116 -1.72 11.64 7.63
CA LEU A 116 -1.63 11.97 9.05
C LEU A 116 -3.01 12.03 9.75
N PRO A 117 -4.06 12.70 9.21
CA PRO A 117 -5.39 12.65 9.83
C PRO A 117 -6.10 11.30 9.71
N ARG A 118 -5.63 10.38 8.85
CA ARG A 118 -6.26 9.09 8.55
C ARG A 118 -5.66 7.95 9.37
N ASN A 119 -4.34 7.95 9.53
CA ASN A 119 -3.59 6.97 10.30
C ASN A 119 -2.41 7.68 10.98
N PRO A 120 -2.68 8.44 12.05
CA PRO A 120 -1.65 9.23 12.72
C PRO A 120 -0.56 8.33 13.31
N ARG A 121 -0.92 7.17 13.86
CA ARG A 121 0.04 6.21 14.44
C ARG A 121 1.10 5.77 13.43
N ALA A 122 0.70 5.34 12.23
CA ALA A 122 1.62 4.88 11.20
C ALA A 122 2.51 6.00 10.66
N VAL A 123 2.00 7.24 10.58
CA VAL A 123 2.82 8.37 10.15
C VAL A 123 3.83 8.74 11.23
N LEU A 124 3.40 8.86 12.49
CA LEU A 124 4.26 9.20 13.62
C LEU A 124 5.37 8.17 13.82
N SER A 125 5.12 6.88 13.58
CA SER A 125 6.11 5.82 13.77
C SER A 125 7.31 5.88 12.82
N ILE A 126 7.18 6.57 11.69
CA ILE A 126 8.28 6.75 10.73
C ILE A 126 8.92 8.14 10.81
N LEU A 127 8.41 9.03 11.67
CA LEU A 127 9.03 10.33 11.87
C LEU A 127 10.32 10.14 12.67
N ASP A 128 11.36 10.81 12.20
CA ASP A 128 12.64 10.83 12.88
C ASP A 128 12.90 12.27 13.38
N PRO A 129 12.82 12.51 14.70
CA PRO A 129 13.09 13.83 15.26
C PRO A 129 14.56 14.25 15.09
N LYS A 130 15.48 13.30 14.86
CA LYS A 130 16.91 13.57 14.61
C LYS A 130 17.22 13.79 13.13
N ASN A 131 16.35 13.36 12.22
CA ASN A 131 16.55 13.46 10.77
C ASN A 131 15.53 14.41 10.13
N SER A 132 15.85 15.70 10.25
CA SER A 132 14.93 16.81 10.00
C SER A 132 14.58 17.06 8.53
N ASN A 133 15.37 16.55 7.58
CA ASN A 133 15.24 16.87 6.16
C ASN A 133 13.97 16.26 5.54
N GLN A 134 13.88 14.93 5.51
CA GLN A 134 12.86 14.24 4.72
C GLN A 134 11.64 13.79 5.52
N LEU A 135 11.87 13.29 6.73
CA LEU A 135 10.87 12.71 7.64
C LEU A 135 10.81 13.43 9.00
N GLY A 136 11.32 14.66 9.07
CA GLY A 136 11.25 15.48 10.27
C GLY A 136 9.81 15.89 10.61
N GLY A 137 9.53 16.02 11.92
CA GLY A 137 8.22 16.43 12.43
C GLY A 137 7.70 17.72 11.79
N ARG A 138 8.51 18.77 11.67
CA ARG A 138 8.11 20.02 10.99
C ARG A 138 7.76 19.82 9.52
N THR A 139 8.53 19.00 8.79
CA THR A 139 8.35 18.76 7.35
C THR A 139 7.01 18.10 7.04
N ILE A 140 6.55 17.20 7.91
CA ILE A 140 5.30 16.46 7.74
C ILE A 140 4.14 17.14 8.46
N CYS A 141 4.34 17.64 9.67
CA CYS A 141 3.27 18.15 10.53
C CYS A 141 3.00 19.64 10.35
N ALA A 142 3.92 20.41 9.78
CA ALA A 142 3.79 21.85 9.64
C ALA A 142 3.88 22.27 8.15
N PRO A 143 3.02 21.76 7.25
CA PRO A 143 3.06 22.17 5.86
C PRO A 143 2.49 23.58 5.66
N ALA A 144 3.19 24.41 4.88
CA ALA A 144 2.72 25.75 4.52
C ALA A 144 1.51 25.76 3.56
N ALA A 145 1.25 24.65 2.85
CA ALA A 145 0.33 24.61 1.71
C ALA A 145 -0.79 23.54 1.84
N GLU A 146 -1.42 23.44 3.02
CA GLU A 146 -2.61 22.61 3.24
C GLU A 146 -3.86 23.48 3.46
N PRO A 147 -5.07 22.98 3.16
CA PRO A 147 -6.31 23.74 3.39
C PRO A 147 -6.53 24.00 4.88
N ALA A 148 -7.20 25.10 5.22
CA ALA A 148 -7.44 25.51 6.62
C ALA A 148 -8.10 24.43 7.50
N SER A 149 -8.90 23.54 6.90
CA SER A 149 -9.54 22.42 7.61
C SER A 149 -8.60 21.26 7.95
N TRP A 150 -7.40 21.20 7.36
CA TRP A 150 -6.45 20.11 7.57
C TRP A 150 -5.85 20.14 8.97
N ARG A 151 -5.36 21.32 9.41
CA ARG A 151 -4.69 21.49 10.72
C ARG A 151 -5.52 20.99 11.90
N PRO A 152 -6.78 21.41 12.11
CA PRO A 152 -7.58 20.92 13.25
C PRO A 152 -7.87 19.42 13.17
N ARG A 153 -7.97 18.84 11.97
CA ARG A 153 -8.13 17.38 11.79
C ARG A 153 -6.86 16.62 12.14
N ALA A 154 -5.69 17.10 11.69
CA ALA A 154 -4.40 16.52 12.04
C ALA A 154 -4.16 16.57 13.56
N LEU A 155 -4.40 17.73 14.19
CA LEU A 155 -4.23 17.91 15.63
C LEU A 155 -5.14 16.96 16.44
N THR A 156 -6.42 16.87 16.07
CA THR A 156 -7.36 15.92 16.69
C THR A 156 -6.89 14.47 16.54
N ALA A 157 -6.43 14.09 15.34
CA ALA A 157 -5.95 12.73 15.07
C ALA A 157 -4.70 12.37 15.89
N ILE A 158 -3.72 13.28 15.98
CA ILE A 158 -2.50 13.07 16.77
C ILE A 158 -2.83 12.95 18.26
N ARG A 159 -3.70 13.81 18.80
CA ARG A 159 -4.11 13.75 20.21
C ARG A 159 -4.84 12.46 20.59
N ALA A 160 -5.46 11.79 19.62
CA ALA A 160 -6.12 10.50 19.81
C ALA A 160 -5.14 9.30 19.79
N VAL A 161 -3.85 9.51 19.49
CA VAL A 161 -2.84 8.45 19.54
C VAL A 161 -2.41 8.24 20.99
N HIS A 162 -2.81 7.10 21.54
CA HIS A 162 -2.38 6.64 22.87
C HIS A 162 -1.36 5.51 22.73
N ASP A 163 -0.15 5.84 22.27
CA ASP A 163 0.97 4.91 22.14
C ASP A 163 2.21 5.54 22.82
N ILE A 164 2.68 4.89 23.89
CA ILE A 164 3.80 5.40 24.71
C ILE A 164 5.11 5.51 23.92
N HIS A 165 5.27 4.73 22.84
CA HIS A 165 6.46 4.76 22.01
C HIS A 165 6.47 5.93 21.01
N LEU A 166 5.35 6.64 20.87
CA LEU A 166 5.17 7.74 19.92
C LEU A 166 5.00 9.10 20.60
N VAL A 167 5.22 9.17 21.91
CA VAL A 167 5.02 10.38 22.71
C VAL A 167 5.89 11.54 22.19
N ASP A 168 7.17 11.28 21.93
CA ASP A 168 8.11 12.30 21.45
C ASP A 168 7.73 12.79 20.06
N GLN A 169 7.46 11.87 19.13
CA GLN A 169 7.05 12.21 17.76
C GLN A 169 5.72 12.96 17.75
N GLY A 170 4.76 12.55 18.59
CA GLY A 170 3.47 13.20 18.75
C GLY A 170 3.63 14.62 19.30
N ALA A 171 4.41 14.80 20.36
CA ALA A 171 4.68 16.09 20.98
C ALA A 171 5.38 17.06 20.00
N ASP A 172 6.40 16.57 19.27
CA ASP A 172 7.09 17.35 18.25
C ASP A 172 6.15 17.78 17.11
N CYS A 173 5.31 16.85 16.65
CA CYS A 173 4.33 17.11 15.59
C CYS A 173 3.26 18.13 16.03
N MET A 174 2.77 18.03 17.26
CA MET A 174 1.81 19.00 17.82
C MET A 174 2.43 20.38 17.98
N ARG A 175 3.64 20.48 18.53
CA ARG A 175 4.37 21.75 18.67
C ARG A 175 4.54 22.42 17.31
N ALA A 176 4.93 21.65 16.30
CA ALA A 176 5.11 22.16 14.94
C ALA A 176 3.79 22.67 14.32
N LEU A 177 2.64 22.05 14.65
CA LEU A 177 1.31 22.50 14.19
C LEU A 177 0.86 23.79 14.89
N GLU A 178 1.15 23.92 16.19
CA GLU A 178 0.75 25.05 17.02
C GLU A 178 1.60 26.30 16.74
N GLU A 179 2.89 26.17 16.40
CA GLU A 179 3.75 27.29 15.98
C GLU A 179 3.32 27.97 14.66
N GLN A 180 2.37 27.41 13.91
CA GLN A 180 1.86 27.98 12.65
C GLN A 180 0.56 28.78 12.79
N SER A 181 0.07 28.96 14.01
CA SER A 181 -1.16 29.74 14.29
C SER A 181 -0.88 31.23 14.32
#